data_AF-A0A7S0P114-F1
#
_entry.id   AF-A0A7S0P114-F1
#
_cell.length_a   1.000
_cell.length_b   1.000
_cell.length_c   1.000
_cell.angle_alpha   90.00
_cell.angle_beta   90.00
_cell.angle_gamma   90.00
#
_symmetry.space_group_name_H-M   'P 1'
#
loop_
_entity.id
_entity.type
_entity.pdbx_description
1 polymer ?
#
loop_
_entity_poly.entity_id
_entity_poly.type
_entity_poly.pdbx_seq_one_letter_code
_entity_poly.pdbx_strand_id
1 'polypeptide(L)'
;FVFSIMIADAHFQSAHAQVGLLVLVGMLGQSQSALLRPGSESPRRETWRLWHLGIGFALLLLGGLNVLLGSAETDVGAKLLVPLLMVIMMWAVLFGWREHMHTHAKKTQAGLN
;
A
#
# COMPACT_ATOMS: atom_id res chain seq x y z
N PHE A 1 -12.41 -19.40 7.74
CA PHE A 1 -12.80 -20.70 7.14
C PHE A 1 -13.53 -20.58 5.78
N VAL A 2 -13.40 -19.48 5.01
CA VAL A 2 -14.17 -19.31 3.74
C VAL A 2 -13.28 -18.84 2.57
N PHE A 3 -12.05 -19.35 2.48
CA PHE A 3 -11.21 -19.23 1.27
C PHE A 3 -10.47 -20.53 0.97
N SER A 4 -11.14 -21.67 1.15
CA SER A 4 -10.66 -22.98 0.67
C SER A 4 -11.16 -23.23 -0.76
N ILE A 5 -10.87 -22.32 -1.68
CA ILE A 5 -11.06 -22.57 -3.12
C ILE A 5 -9.73 -23.10 -3.66
N MET A 6 -9.65 -24.44 -3.72
CA MET A 6 -8.91 -25.23 -4.69
C MET A 6 -7.54 -24.69 -5.16
N ILE A 7 -6.58 -24.57 -4.24
CA ILE A 7 -5.16 -24.76 -4.58
C ILE A 7 -4.62 -25.84 -3.65
N ALA A 8 -4.88 -27.09 -4.02
CA ALA A 8 -4.43 -28.29 -3.32
C ALA A 8 -2.95 -28.59 -3.63
N ASP A 9 -2.11 -27.57 -3.57
CA ASP A 9 -0.67 -27.70 -3.77
C ASP A 9 0.06 -27.04 -2.59
N ALA A 10 1.14 -27.66 -2.13
CA ALA A 10 1.87 -27.25 -0.91
C ALA A 10 2.32 -25.78 -0.95
N HIS A 11 2.40 -25.20 -2.15
CA HIS A 11 2.82 -23.84 -2.44
C HIS A 11 1.98 -22.72 -1.80
N PHE A 12 0.68 -22.92 -1.52
CA PHE A 12 -0.18 -21.87 -0.93
C PHE A 12 -0.59 -22.13 0.52
N GLN A 13 0.16 -22.98 1.22
CA GLN A 13 -0.08 -23.25 2.64
C GLN A 13 0.58 -22.22 3.57
N SER A 14 1.59 -21.47 3.10
CA SER A 14 2.24 -20.45 3.92
C SER A 14 1.39 -19.16 4.01
N ALA A 15 1.50 -18.47 5.14
CA ALA A 15 0.80 -17.20 5.34
C ALA A 15 1.29 -16.15 4.34
N HIS A 16 2.58 -16.13 3.99
CA HIS A 16 3.12 -15.29 2.93
C HIS A 16 2.44 -15.57 1.58
N ALA A 17 2.34 -16.84 1.17
CA ALA A 17 1.72 -17.18 -0.11
C ALA A 17 0.24 -16.78 -0.18
N GLN A 18 -0.50 -16.97 0.92
CA GLN A 18 -1.93 -16.62 1.00
C GLN A 18 -2.16 -15.11 0.98
N VAL A 19 -1.41 -14.34 1.78
CA VAL A 19 -1.50 -12.87 1.80
C VAL A 19 -1.02 -12.30 0.47
N GLY A 20 0.06 -12.84 -0.10
CA GLY A 20 0.58 -12.43 -1.40
C GLY A 20 -0.44 -12.60 -2.52
N LEU A 21 -1.17 -13.73 -2.54
CA LEU A 21 -2.24 -13.95 -3.51
C LEU A 21 -3.39 -12.96 -3.34
N LEU A 22 -3.81 -12.69 -2.09
CA LEU A 22 -4.85 -11.69 -1.81
C LEU A 22 -4.44 -10.29 -2.29
N VAL A 23 -3.19 -9.89 -2.01
CA VAL A 23 -2.65 -8.61 -2.46
C VAL A 23 -2.61 -8.54 -3.99
N LEU A 24 -2.15 -9.61 -4.66
CA LEU A 24 -2.09 -9.66 -6.12
C LEU A 24 -3.48 -9.48 -6.75
N VAL A 25 -4.48 -10.25 -6.30
CA VAL A 25 -5.87 -10.14 -6.79
C VAL A 25 -6.42 -8.74 -6.50
N GLY A 26 -6.18 -8.20 -5.31
CA GLY A 26 -6.61 -6.85 -4.94
C GLY A 26 -5.98 -5.76 -5.80
N MET A 27 -4.68 -5.85 -6.11
CA MET A 27 -3.98 -4.90 -6.97
C MET A 27 -4.51 -4.93 -8.42
N LEU A 28 -4.80 -6.12 -8.96
CA LEU A 28 -5.45 -6.27 -10.27
C LEU A 28 -6.86 -5.68 -10.26
N GLY A 29 -7.63 -5.93 -9.19
CA GLY A 29 -8.94 -5.30 -9.02
C GLY A 29 -8.85 -3.78 -8.93
N GLN A 30 -7.83 -3.25 -8.27
CA GLN A 30 -7.64 -1.80 -8.15
C GLN A 30 -7.28 -1.13 -9.46
N SER A 31 -6.38 -1.72 -10.25
CA SER A 31 -6.03 -1.19 -11.57
C SER A 31 -7.25 -1.19 -12.50
N GLN A 32 -8.06 -2.24 -12.46
CA GLN A 32 -9.32 -2.30 -13.23
C GLN A 32 -10.38 -1.31 -12.73
N SER A 33 -10.38 -0.94 -11.44
CA SER A 33 -11.35 0.01 -10.90
C SER A 33 -11.29 1.39 -11.58
N ALA A 34 -10.15 1.75 -12.19
CA ALA A 34 -9.99 2.97 -12.95
C ALA A 34 -10.96 3.06 -14.15
N LEU A 35 -11.33 1.91 -14.75
CA LEU A 35 -12.32 1.83 -15.83
C LEU A 35 -13.75 2.12 -15.34
N LEU A 36 -14.00 1.92 -14.05
CA LEU A 36 -15.30 2.16 -13.40
C LEU A 36 -15.38 3.54 -12.74
N ARG A 37 -14.36 4.39 -12.94
CA ARG A 37 -14.29 5.72 -12.34
C ARG A 37 -15.47 6.58 -12.83
N PRO A 38 -16.34 7.09 -11.94
CA PRO A 38 -17.39 8.00 -12.34
C PRO A 38 -16.85 9.30 -12.93
N GLY A 39 -17.58 9.88 -13.89
CA GLY A 39 -17.28 11.18 -14.48
C GLY A 39 -17.20 12.32 -13.45
N SER A 40 -16.56 13.44 -13.83
CA SER A 40 -16.22 14.52 -12.90
C SER A 40 -17.39 15.09 -12.12
N GLU A 41 -18.55 15.19 -12.78
CA GLU A 41 -19.80 15.76 -12.26
C GLU A 41 -20.65 14.76 -11.48
N SER A 42 -20.24 13.48 -11.40
CA SER A 42 -21.06 12.45 -10.76
C SER A 42 -21.03 12.60 -9.24
N PRO A 43 -22.19 12.58 -8.54
CA PRO A 43 -22.23 12.60 -7.08
C PRO A 43 -21.60 11.34 -6.45
N ARG A 44 -21.47 10.25 -7.21
CA ARG A 44 -20.81 9.01 -6.77
C ARG A 44 -19.29 9.08 -6.81
N ARG A 45 -18.71 10.14 -7.40
CA ARG A 45 -17.25 10.26 -7.58
C ARG A 45 -16.51 10.34 -6.26
N GLU A 46 -17.06 11.04 -5.27
CA GLU A 46 -16.42 11.16 -3.95
C GLU A 46 -16.43 9.82 -3.21
N THR A 47 -17.56 9.11 -3.21
CA THR A 47 -17.66 7.77 -2.64
C THR A 47 -16.68 6.80 -3.32
N TRP A 48 -16.61 6.82 -4.65
CA TRP A 48 -15.64 6.01 -5.39
C TRP A 48 -14.20 6.38 -5.02
N ARG A 49 -13.88 7.68 -4.87
CA ARG A 49 -12.55 8.14 -4.48
C ARG A 49 -12.16 7.61 -3.09
N LEU A 50 -13.06 7.72 -2.12
CA LEU A 50 -12.82 7.22 -0.75
C LEU A 50 -12.65 5.71 -0.72
N TRP A 51 -13.47 4.98 -1.47
CA TRP A 51 -13.34 3.53 -1.61
C TRP A 51 -12.01 3.12 -2.28
N HIS A 52 -11.65 3.79 -3.37
CA HIS A 52 -10.41 3.55 -4.10
C HIS A 52 -9.17 3.81 -3.22
N LEU A 53 -9.15 4.95 -2.52
CA LEU A 53 -8.08 5.29 -1.58
C LEU A 53 -8.03 4.32 -0.40
N GLY A 54 -9.18 3.99 0.19
CA GLY A 54 -9.27 3.10 1.34
C GLY A 54 -8.76 1.69 1.02
N ILE A 55 -9.19 1.12 -0.11
CA ILE A 55 -8.69 -0.18 -0.55
C ILE A 55 -7.22 -0.11 -0.95
N GLY A 56 -6.79 0.94 -1.66
CA GLY A 56 -5.39 1.13 -2.01
C GLY A 56 -4.48 1.16 -0.77
N PHE A 57 -4.90 1.87 0.29
CA PHE A 57 -4.18 1.91 1.55
C PHE A 57 -4.18 0.56 2.27
N ALA A 58 -5.30 -0.15 2.32
CA ALA A 58 -5.37 -1.48 2.90
C ALA A 58 -4.45 -2.48 2.17
N LEU A 59 -4.41 -2.44 0.83
CA LEU A 59 -3.51 -3.26 0.02
C LEU A 59 -2.04 -2.91 0.25
N LEU A 60 -1.72 -1.62 0.45
CA LEU A 60 -0.36 -1.20 0.80
C LEU A 60 0.08 -1.79 2.14
N LEU A 61 -0.77 -1.73 3.17
CA LEU A 61 -0.49 -2.32 4.47
C LEU A 61 -0.35 -3.85 4.39
N LEU A 62 -1.25 -4.52 3.67
CA LEU A 62 -1.16 -5.97 3.44
C LEU A 62 0.09 -6.35 2.64
N GLY A 63 0.49 -5.54 1.66
CA GLY A 63 1.72 -5.74 0.91
C GLY A 63 2.96 -5.63 1.80
N GLY A 64 3.00 -4.63 2.69
CA GLY A 64 4.05 -4.51 3.71
C GLY A 64 4.09 -5.72 4.65
N LEU A 65 2.93 -6.15 5.15
CA LEU A 65 2.82 -7.38 5.95
C LEU A 65 3.30 -8.61 5.17
N ASN A 66 2.97 -8.70 3.88
CA ASN A 66 3.38 -9.82 3.05
C ASN A 66 4.90 -9.91 2.89
N VAL A 67 5.57 -8.76 2.75
CA VAL A 67 7.04 -8.67 2.72
C VAL A 67 7.63 -9.11 4.06
N LEU A 68 7.04 -8.70 5.18
CA LEU A 68 7.46 -9.14 6.52
C LEU A 68 7.35 -10.65 6.68
N LEU A 69 6.23 -11.24 6.26
CA LEU A 69 6.00 -12.68 6.32
C LEU A 69 7.01 -13.46 5.46
N GLY A 70 7.20 -13.07 4.20
CA GLY A 70 8.17 -13.73 3.32
C GLY A 70 9.62 -13.55 3.80
N SER A 71 9.92 -12.42 4.44
CA SER A 71 11.22 -12.18 5.07
C SER A 71 11.44 -13.04 6.30
N ALA A 72 10.39 -13.32 7.09
CA ALA A 72 10.47 -14.20 8.25
C ALA A 72 10.57 -15.69 7.87
N GLU A 73 10.06 -16.07 6.70
CA GLU A 73 10.15 -17.45 6.18
C GLU A 73 11.57 -17.81 5.68
N THR A 74 12.48 -16.83 5.52
CA THR A 74 13.85 -17.08 5.02
C THR A 74 14.92 -16.32 5.82
N ASP A 75 16.02 -17.00 6.13
CA ASP A 75 17.12 -16.42 6.93
C ASP A 75 17.81 -15.22 6.23
N VAL A 76 17.74 -15.17 4.90
CA VAL A 76 18.22 -14.06 4.06
C VAL A 76 17.23 -12.89 4.07
N GLY A 77 15.93 -13.18 4.01
CA GLY A 77 14.89 -12.16 4.03
C GLY A 77 14.89 -11.34 5.32
N ALA A 78 15.09 -11.99 6.47
CA ALA A 78 15.20 -11.31 7.77
C ALA A 78 16.36 -10.29 7.79
N LYS A 79 17.48 -10.59 7.12
CA LYS A 79 18.66 -9.70 7.03
C LYS A 79 18.41 -8.49 6.11
N LEU A 80 17.54 -8.64 5.12
CA LEU A 80 17.20 -7.57 4.17
C LEU A 80 16.05 -6.67 4.67
N LEU A 81 15.30 -7.11 5.67
CA LEU A 81 14.17 -6.37 6.21
C LEU A 81 14.59 -5.05 6.88
N VAL A 82 15.64 -5.09 7.71
CA VAL A 82 16.17 -3.92 8.40
C VAL A 82 16.64 -2.83 7.43
N PRO A 83 17.49 -3.10 6.42
CA PRO A 83 17.90 -2.08 5.47
C PRO A 83 16.72 -1.58 4.60
N LEU A 84 15.75 -2.42 4.27
CA LEU A 84 14.55 -1.98 3.55
C LEU A 84 13.72 -0.99 4.39
N LEU A 85 13.49 -1.29 5.66
CA LEU A 85 12.77 -0.39 6.58
C LEU A 85 13.53 0.93 6.77
N MET A 86 14.86 0.90 6.87
CA MET A 86 15.69 2.11 6.93
C MET A 86 15.49 2.99 5.69
N VAL A 87 15.47 2.41 4.49
CA VAL A 87 15.24 3.14 3.24
C VAL A 87 13.84 3.76 3.23
N ILE A 88 12.81 3.01 3.63
CA ILE A 88 11.42 3.52 3.70
C ILE A 88 11.31 4.67 4.71
N MET A 89 11.88 4.51 5.91
CA MET A 89 11.88 5.56 6.93
C MET A 89 12.62 6.82 6.46
N MET A 90 13.80 6.66 5.86
CA MET A 90 14.57 7.77 5.29
C MET A 90 13.74 8.51 4.23
N TRP A 91 13.08 7.78 3.33
CA TRP A 91 12.24 8.37 2.30
C TRP A 91 11.04 9.12 2.88
N ALA A 92 10.36 8.55 3.89
CA ALA A 92 9.26 9.20 4.59
C ALA A 92 9.68 10.50 5.28
N VAL A 93 10.85 10.51 5.94
CA VAL A 93 11.42 11.70 6.56
C VAL A 93 11.74 12.77 5.52
N LEU A 94 12.39 12.40 4.42
CA LEU A 94 12.73 13.33 3.34
C LEU A 94 11.48 13.93 2.68
N PHE A 95 10.46 13.11 2.43
CA PHE A 95 9.19 13.58 1.87
C PHE A 95 8.45 14.51 2.84
N GLY A 96 8.34 14.13 4.11
CA GLY A 96 7.73 14.96 5.15
C GLY A 96 8.46 16.29 5.34
N TRP A 97 9.79 16.28 5.33
CA TRP A 97 10.62 17.48 5.36
C TRP A 97 10.37 18.38 4.15
N ARG A 98 10.31 17.82 2.94
CA ARG A 98 10.02 18.57 1.71
C ARG A 98 8.67 19.29 1.81
N GLU A 99 7.62 18.61 2.24
CA GLU A 99 6.28 19.22 2.41
C GLU A 99 6.27 20.29 3.50
N HIS A 100 6.96 20.05 4.62
CA HIS A 100 7.13 21.05 5.69
C HIS A 100 7.83 22.32 5.16
N MET A 101 8.92 22.17 4.40
CA MET A 101 9.63 23.31 3.81
C MET A 101 8.76 24.06 2.78
N HIS A 102 7.97 23.36 1.97
CA HIS A 102 7.05 24.01 1.03
C HIS A 102 5.95 24.81 1.74
N THR A 103 5.40 24.29 2.84
CA THR A 103 4.36 24.99 3.61
C THR A 103 4.93 26.19 4.35
N HIS A 104 6.12 26.10 4.93
CA HIS A 104 6.81 27.24 5.55
C HIS A 104 7.12 28.33 4.53
N ALA A 105 7.68 27.99 3.37
CA ALA A 105 7.99 28.96 2.32
C ALA A 105 6.75 29.75 1.86
N LYS A 106 5.60 29.08 1.70
CA LYS A 106 4.33 29.74 1.35
C LYS A 106 3.82 30.69 2.44
N LYS A 107 3.93 30.32 3.72
CA LYS A 107 3.52 31.18 4.85
C LYS A 107 4.38 32.45 4.93
N THR A 108 5.70 32.31 4.77
CA THR A 108 6.63 33.45 4.74
C THR A 108 6.31 34.41 3.58
N GLN A 109 6.01 33.90 2.39
CA GLN A 109 5.59 34.74 1.25
C GLN A 109 4.25 35.46 1.47
N ALA A 110 3.36 34.87 2.26
CA ALA A 110 2.06 35.44 2.59
C ALA A 110 2.11 36.44 3.76
N GLY A 111 3.27 36.66 4.39
CA GLY A 111 3.41 37.52 5.57
C GLY A 111 2.72 36.95 6.82
N LEU A 112 2.44 35.65 6.84
CA LEU A 112 1.81 34.95 7.96
C LEU A 112 2.92 34.27 8.77
N ASN A 113 3.23 34.83 9.94
CA ASN A 113 4.15 34.23 10.92
C ASN A 113 3.39 33.34 11.90
#